data_AF-A0A9P9CJC9-F1
#
_entry.id   AF-A0A9P9CJC9-F1
#
_cell.length_a   1.000
_cell.length_b   1.000
_cell.length_c   1.000
_cell.angle_alpha   90.00
_cell.angle_beta   90.00
_cell.angle_gamma   90.00
#
_symmetry.space_group_name_H-M   'P 1'
#
loop_
_entity.id
_entity.type
_entity.pdbx_description
1 polymer ?
#
loop_
_entity_poly.entity_id
_entity_poly.type
_entity_poly.pdbx_seq_one_letter_code
_entity_poly.pdbx_strand_id
1 'polypeptide(L)'
;MSQWNRSVRERTQNYVYEDSTVWLEVDKTKFRVSRRKLTSVSPLFETIFDLPKQEDEEEQPIVLHHSVSDFENFLWYLHTDHLEFENYKAQCPKEERFRHALSIASIAHFYQATDIARWAIAELLALLPSSNIKEHDILTGIHSFSTRALDIEPQLLRKVQEYWCQQVTTSTDPVLWLRAARSAQDQYLQAYAYYYILKLKNLALRSDPRLSTIDKLRLQCGAVNLLRFQGQSCSCTNVLNNGHTCGRTVDPDEWTAATSVALKDFYGSWSLWDMFTRSAMGLELADESALIKKLGEDLNKTEST
;
A
#
# COMPACT_ATOMS: atom_id res chain seq x y z
N MET A 1 13.06 18.08 -12.08
CA MET A 1 12.30 19.00 -11.22
C MET A 1 11.32 19.75 -12.10
N SER A 2 10.03 19.48 -11.97
CA SER A 2 8.96 20.18 -12.71
C SER A 2 8.96 21.67 -12.33
N GLN A 3 8.50 22.55 -13.24
CA GLN A 3 8.47 24.01 -13.03
C GLN A 3 7.79 24.41 -11.70
N TRP A 4 6.85 23.60 -11.22
CA TRP A 4 6.08 23.82 -9.99
C TRP A 4 6.95 23.81 -8.72
N ASN A 5 7.99 22.97 -8.66
CA ASN A 5 8.85 22.85 -7.47
C ASN A 5 9.78 24.04 -7.26
N ARG A 6 10.11 24.80 -8.32
CA ARG A 6 10.86 26.06 -8.15
C ARG A 6 10.06 27.07 -7.33
N SER A 7 8.73 27.04 -7.42
CA SER A 7 7.90 28.04 -6.75
C SER A 7 7.90 27.92 -5.22
N VAL A 8 8.05 26.72 -4.64
CA VAL A 8 7.89 26.55 -3.17
C VAL A 8 9.03 27.20 -2.42
N ARG A 9 10.27 26.97 -2.84
CA ARG A 9 11.45 27.58 -2.21
C ARG A 9 11.45 29.09 -2.38
N GLU A 10 11.17 29.56 -3.59
CA GLU A 10 11.08 30.99 -3.89
C GLU A 10 9.98 31.66 -3.07
N ARG A 11 8.82 31.01 -2.92
CA ARG A 11 7.71 31.50 -2.09
C ARG A 11 8.06 31.49 -0.61
N THR A 12 8.59 30.39 -0.09
CA THR A 12 8.89 30.31 1.36
C THR A 12 10.03 31.24 1.78
N GLN A 13 11.00 31.52 0.90
CA GLN A 13 12.13 32.40 1.21
C GLN A 13 11.84 33.89 0.99
N ASN A 14 11.09 34.25 -0.04
CA ASN A 14 10.87 35.67 -0.42
C ASN A 14 9.55 36.25 0.10
N TYR A 15 8.69 35.43 0.72
CA TYR A 15 7.41 35.92 1.24
C TYR A 15 7.61 36.68 2.55
N VAL A 16 7.12 37.92 2.58
CA VAL A 16 7.06 38.73 3.79
C VAL A 16 5.80 38.34 4.55
N TYR A 17 5.99 37.60 5.65
CA TYR A 17 4.91 37.25 6.56
C TYR A 17 4.63 38.43 7.50
N GLU A 18 3.36 38.74 7.70
CA GLU A 18 2.93 39.73 8.70
C GLU A 18 2.97 39.16 10.12
N ASP A 19 2.98 37.83 10.25
CA ASP A 19 2.97 37.10 11.51
C ASP A 19 4.33 36.50 11.87
N SER A 20 4.42 35.90 13.06
CA SER A 20 5.66 35.27 13.52
C SER A 20 6.05 34.11 12.60
N THR A 21 7.31 34.08 12.19
CA THR A 21 7.85 33.02 11.33
C THR A 21 8.67 32.03 12.13
N VAL A 22 8.64 30.77 11.71
CA VAL A 22 9.49 29.70 12.24
C VAL A 22 10.38 29.17 11.12
N TRP A 23 11.59 28.76 11.49
CA TRP A 23 12.50 28.03 10.61
C TRP A 23 12.34 26.53 10.85
N LEU A 24 12.05 25.79 9.79
CA LEU A 24 11.98 24.33 9.79
C LEU A 24 13.13 23.79 8.95
N GLU A 25 13.85 22.77 9.41
CA GLU A 25 14.95 22.15 8.69
C GLU A 25 14.62 20.70 8.35
N VAL A 26 14.61 20.35 7.07
CA VAL A 26 14.42 18.98 6.56
C VAL A 26 15.65 18.62 5.74
N ASP A 27 16.41 17.61 6.17
CA ASP A 27 17.65 17.16 5.50
C ASP A 27 18.53 18.34 5.03
N LYS A 28 18.87 19.25 5.95
CA LYS A 28 19.69 20.47 5.73
C LYS A 28 19.03 21.57 4.90
N THR A 29 17.81 21.36 4.41
CA THR A 29 17.04 22.40 3.71
C THR A 29 16.20 23.17 4.71
N LYS A 30 16.42 24.49 4.80
CA LYS A 30 15.67 25.38 5.69
C LYS A 30 14.48 26.01 4.98
N PHE A 31 13.33 25.95 5.63
CA PHE A 31 12.06 26.54 5.20
C PHE A 31 11.62 27.59 6.22
N ARG A 32 11.26 28.77 5.73
CA ARG A 32 10.64 29.83 6.55
C ARG A 32 9.15 29.81 6.34
N VAL A 33 8.40 29.56 7.41
CA VAL A 33 6.94 29.39 7.35
C VAL A 33 6.28 30.21 8.46
N SER A 34 5.09 30.72 8.18
CA SER A 34 4.23 31.39 9.17
C SER A 34 3.81 30.40 10.26
N ARG A 35 4.02 30.79 11.54
CA ARG A 35 3.60 30.01 12.71
C ARG A 35 2.08 29.86 12.72
N ARG A 36 1.36 30.95 12.48
CA ARG A 36 -0.12 30.96 12.47
C ARG A 36 -0.69 30.02 11.42
N LYS A 37 -0.06 29.93 10.24
CA LYS A 37 -0.52 29.07 9.17
C LYS A 37 -0.39 27.60 9.52
N LEU A 38 0.75 27.20 10.09
CA LEU A 38 0.98 25.83 10.55
C LEU A 38 0.04 25.45 11.70
N THR A 39 -0.15 26.32 12.70
CA THR A 39 -1.07 26.04 13.81
C THR A 39 -2.53 26.03 13.37
N SER A 40 -2.90 26.82 12.36
CA SER A 40 -4.28 26.84 11.83
C SER A 40 -4.68 25.54 11.14
N VAL A 41 -3.71 24.78 10.61
CA VAL A 41 -3.98 23.52 9.89
C VAL A 41 -3.71 22.29 10.73
N SER A 42 -2.89 22.40 11.78
CA SER A 42 -2.51 21.26 12.62
C SER A 42 -2.29 21.70 14.07
N PRO A 43 -2.99 21.06 15.03
CA PRO A 43 -2.79 21.32 16.45
C PRO A 43 -1.43 20.79 16.95
N LEU A 44 -0.83 19.81 16.24
CA LEU A 44 0.47 19.27 16.62
C LEU A 44 1.56 20.35 16.54
N PHE A 45 1.48 21.25 15.56
CA PHE A 45 2.43 22.36 15.46
C PHE A 45 2.34 23.33 16.64
N GLU A 46 1.15 23.57 17.18
CA GLU A 46 0.99 24.37 18.40
C GLU A 46 1.78 23.75 19.55
N THR A 47 1.61 22.44 19.75
CA THR A 47 2.36 21.69 20.76
C THR A 47 3.87 21.73 20.53
N ILE A 48 4.32 21.57 19.28
CA ILE A 48 5.76 21.63 18.93
C ILE A 48 6.34 23.01 19.26
N PHE A 49 5.60 24.08 19.00
CA PHE A 49 6.09 25.43 19.21
C PHE A 49 6.05 25.90 20.67
N ASP A 50 5.33 25.19 21.52
CA ASP A 50 5.22 25.45 22.96
C ASP A 50 6.22 24.63 23.79
N LEU A 51 6.99 23.75 23.15
CA LEU A 51 8.09 23.04 23.81
C LEU A 51 9.13 24.05 24.34
N PRO A 52 9.65 23.86 25.57
CA PRO A 52 10.63 24.75 26.15
C PRO A 52 11.89 24.76 25.27
N LYS A 53 12.22 25.95 24.77
CA LYS A 53 13.45 26.21 24.02
C LYS A 53 14.58 26.52 25.01
N GLN A 54 15.81 26.13 24.71
CA GLN A 54 16.93 26.61 25.52
C GLN A 54 17.08 28.13 25.29
N GLU A 55 17.46 28.87 26.33
CA GLU A 55 17.40 30.34 26.37
C GLU A 55 18.25 31.04 25.27
N ASP A 56 19.18 30.31 24.64
CA ASP A 56 20.02 30.79 23.53
C ASP A 56 19.52 30.35 22.12
N GLU A 57 18.32 29.74 22.00
CA GLU A 57 17.84 29.07 20.78
C GLU A 57 16.72 29.79 20.01
N GLU A 58 16.48 31.09 20.25
CA GLU A 58 15.35 31.79 19.63
C GLU A 58 15.34 31.73 18.09
N GLU A 59 16.50 31.52 17.44
CA GLU A 59 16.65 31.37 16.00
C GLU A 59 16.98 29.95 15.50
N GLN A 60 17.06 28.93 16.38
CA GLN A 60 17.40 27.60 15.91
C GLN A 60 16.24 26.97 15.11
N PRO A 61 16.54 26.38 13.93
CA PRO A 61 15.51 25.73 13.12
C PRO A 61 15.03 24.45 13.80
N ILE A 62 13.73 24.18 13.71
CA ILE A 62 13.15 22.92 14.16
C ILE A 62 13.49 21.85 13.13
N VAL A 63 14.29 20.87 13.53
CA VAL A 63 14.73 19.78 12.66
C VAL A 63 13.61 18.74 12.52
N LEU A 64 13.26 18.42 11.28
CA LEU A 64 12.19 17.49 10.91
C LEU A 64 12.78 16.33 10.10
N HIS A 65 12.33 15.10 10.38
CA HIS A 65 12.84 13.88 9.77
C HIS A 65 11.95 13.39 8.61
N HIS A 66 11.79 14.23 7.59
CA HIS A 66 11.01 13.90 6.39
C HIS A 66 11.88 13.94 5.13
N SER A 67 11.34 13.41 4.03
CA SER A 67 11.86 13.69 2.70
C SER A 67 11.62 15.16 2.37
N VAL A 68 12.66 15.84 1.88
CA VAL A 68 12.57 17.24 1.44
C VAL A 68 11.47 17.41 0.40
N SER A 69 11.38 16.48 -0.57
CA SER A 69 10.38 16.56 -1.63
C SER A 69 8.96 16.40 -1.10
N ASP A 70 8.73 15.52 -0.12
CA ASP A 70 7.40 15.32 0.44
C ASP A 70 6.95 16.51 1.27
N PHE A 71 7.88 17.09 2.03
CA PHE A 71 7.61 18.27 2.83
C PHE A 71 7.41 19.53 1.96
N GLU A 72 8.17 19.69 0.88
CA GLU A 72 7.98 20.76 -0.11
C GLU A 72 6.58 20.70 -0.73
N ASN A 73 6.10 19.50 -1.08
CA ASN A 73 4.75 19.28 -1.59
C ASN A 73 3.66 19.70 -0.57
N PHE A 74 3.85 19.39 0.71
CA PHE A 74 2.96 19.82 1.78
C PHE A 74 2.96 21.35 1.95
N LEU A 75 4.15 21.98 1.97
CA LEU A 75 4.25 23.44 2.06
C LEU A 75 3.66 24.13 0.82
N TRP A 76 3.87 23.56 -0.38
CA TRP A 76 3.24 24.04 -1.59
C TRP A 76 1.73 24.13 -1.40
N TYR A 77 1.10 23.04 -0.93
CA TYR A 77 -0.34 23.03 -0.69
C TYR A 77 -0.78 24.15 0.26
N LEU A 78 -0.04 24.35 1.36
CA LEU A 78 -0.34 25.44 2.29
C LEU A 78 -0.26 26.82 1.61
N HIS A 79 0.76 27.06 0.79
CA HIS A 79 1.02 28.38 0.18
C HIS A 79 0.28 28.65 -1.11
N THR A 80 -0.33 27.64 -1.73
CA THR A 80 -0.98 27.78 -3.03
C THR A 80 -2.36 28.41 -2.87
N ASP A 81 -2.64 29.44 -3.67
CA ASP A 81 -3.99 30.01 -3.74
C ASP A 81 -4.92 29.13 -4.61
N HIS A 82 -6.22 29.41 -4.56
CA HIS A 82 -7.18 28.59 -5.31
C HIS A 82 -6.94 28.60 -6.83
N LEU A 83 -6.54 29.72 -7.43
CA LEU A 83 -6.35 29.83 -8.88
C LEU A 83 -5.12 29.04 -9.34
N GLU A 84 -4.03 29.15 -8.61
CA GLU A 84 -2.81 28.37 -8.84
C GLU A 84 -3.06 26.87 -8.66
N PHE A 85 -3.89 26.51 -7.68
CA PHE A 85 -4.28 25.14 -7.44
C PHE A 85 -5.07 24.56 -8.63
N GLU A 86 -6.02 25.32 -9.18
CA GLU A 86 -6.77 24.91 -10.38
C GLU A 86 -5.86 24.83 -11.62
N ASN A 87 -4.95 25.79 -11.78
CA ASN A 87 -3.95 25.77 -12.86
C ASN A 87 -3.05 24.53 -12.76
N TYR A 88 -2.62 24.18 -11.55
CA TYR A 88 -1.86 22.96 -11.28
C TYR A 88 -2.66 21.72 -11.66
N LYS A 89 -3.94 21.63 -11.26
CA LYS A 89 -4.81 20.50 -11.62
C LYS A 89 -4.97 20.34 -13.13
N ALA A 90 -5.07 21.44 -13.87
CA ALA A 90 -5.23 21.44 -15.31
C ALA A 90 -3.96 21.05 -16.08
N GLN A 91 -2.79 21.47 -15.61
CA GLN A 91 -1.53 21.34 -16.35
C GLN A 91 -0.68 20.16 -15.89
N CYS A 92 -0.79 19.72 -14.63
CA CYS A 92 0.08 18.69 -14.09
C CYS A 92 -0.34 17.29 -14.56
N PRO A 93 0.61 16.47 -15.06
CA PRO A 93 0.33 15.07 -15.42
C PRO A 93 -0.31 14.30 -14.27
N LYS A 94 -1.25 13.39 -14.59
CA LYS A 94 -1.98 12.60 -13.57
C LYS A 94 -1.06 11.86 -12.59
N GLU A 95 0.06 11.33 -13.09
CA GLU A 95 1.02 10.59 -12.27
C GLU A 95 1.79 11.50 -11.31
N GLU A 96 2.17 12.70 -11.74
CA GLU A 96 2.77 13.71 -10.86
C GLU A 96 1.75 14.21 -9.82
N ARG A 97 0.51 14.45 -10.24
CA ARG A 97 -0.61 14.76 -9.33
C ARG A 97 -0.81 13.69 -8.28
N PHE A 98 -0.69 12.44 -8.69
CA PHE A 98 -0.81 11.30 -7.80
C PHE A 98 0.29 11.31 -6.74
N ARG A 99 1.57 11.43 -7.15
CA ARG A 99 2.70 11.52 -6.21
C ARG A 99 2.54 12.71 -5.27
N HIS A 100 2.14 13.86 -5.80
CA HIS A 100 1.94 15.08 -5.03
C HIS A 100 0.86 14.89 -3.94
N ALA A 101 -0.29 14.34 -4.31
CA ALA A 101 -1.36 14.06 -3.37
C ALA A 101 -0.92 13.04 -2.30
N LEU A 102 -0.12 12.03 -2.66
CA LEU A 102 0.40 11.03 -1.72
C LEU A 102 1.38 11.66 -0.71
N SER A 103 2.29 12.52 -1.18
CA SER A 103 3.20 13.28 -0.31
C SER A 103 2.42 14.17 0.66
N ILE A 104 1.45 14.94 0.16
CA ILE A 104 0.62 15.83 0.99
C ILE A 104 -0.15 15.00 2.02
N ALA A 105 -0.81 13.92 1.60
CA ALA A 105 -1.59 13.07 2.51
C ALA A 105 -0.71 12.47 3.62
N SER A 106 0.50 12.01 3.27
CA SER A 106 1.44 11.42 4.22
C SER A 106 1.93 12.41 5.27
N ILE A 107 2.37 13.60 4.84
CA ILE A 107 2.86 14.65 5.75
C ILE A 107 1.69 15.22 6.58
N ALA A 108 0.54 15.47 5.96
CA ALA A 108 -0.65 15.98 6.65
C ALA A 108 -1.15 15.01 7.73
N HIS A 109 -1.18 13.69 7.45
CA HIS A 109 -1.53 12.67 8.44
C HIS A 109 -0.55 12.68 9.61
N PHE A 110 0.75 12.70 9.33
CA PHE A 110 1.80 12.73 10.35
C PHE A 110 1.65 13.92 11.31
N TYR A 111 1.39 15.12 10.74
CA TYR A 111 1.17 16.33 11.53
C TYR A 111 -0.27 16.50 12.03
N GLN A 112 -1.15 15.51 11.91
CA GLN A 112 -2.56 15.60 12.33
C GLN A 112 -3.35 16.75 11.65
N ALA A 113 -2.93 17.17 10.46
CA ALA A 113 -3.68 18.08 9.59
C ALA A 113 -4.80 17.33 8.87
N THR A 114 -5.77 16.84 9.65
CA THR A 114 -6.76 15.83 9.24
C THR A 114 -7.57 16.23 8.01
N ASP A 115 -7.97 17.50 7.90
CA ASP A 115 -8.77 17.96 6.76
C ASP A 115 -7.96 17.99 5.45
N ILE A 116 -6.67 18.38 5.54
CA ILE A 116 -5.75 18.34 4.41
C ILE A 116 -5.48 16.89 4.00
N ALA A 117 -5.24 16.02 4.98
CA ALA A 117 -5.05 14.59 4.72
C ALA A 117 -6.27 13.98 4.03
N ARG A 118 -7.48 14.24 4.52
CA ARG A 118 -8.73 13.75 3.93
C ARG A 118 -8.94 14.28 2.52
N TRP A 119 -8.67 15.56 2.29
CA TRP A 119 -8.72 16.17 0.95
C TRP A 119 -7.76 15.46 -0.02
N ALA A 120 -6.50 15.28 0.38
CA ALA A 120 -5.48 14.64 -0.44
C ALA A 120 -5.82 13.15 -0.70
N ILE A 121 -6.39 12.44 0.28
CA ILE A 121 -6.92 11.08 0.13
C ILE A 121 -8.04 11.03 -0.91
N ALA A 122 -8.99 11.96 -0.86
CA ALA A 122 -10.07 12.03 -1.84
C ALA A 122 -9.53 12.24 -3.27
N GLU A 123 -8.51 13.10 -3.42
CA GLU A 123 -7.82 13.32 -4.69
C GLU A 123 -7.12 12.03 -5.18
N LEU A 124 -6.42 11.31 -4.30
CA LEU A 124 -5.80 10.00 -4.63
C LEU A 124 -6.84 9.01 -5.13
N LEU A 125 -7.96 8.88 -4.42
CA LEU A 125 -9.05 7.99 -4.79
C LEU A 125 -9.68 8.35 -6.14
N ALA A 126 -9.81 9.63 -6.45
CA ALA A 126 -10.30 10.09 -7.75
C ALA A 126 -9.33 9.77 -8.89
N LEU A 127 -8.02 9.79 -8.62
CA LEU A 127 -6.99 9.50 -9.61
C LEU A 127 -6.81 8.00 -9.88
N LEU A 128 -7.00 7.13 -8.86
CA LEU A 128 -6.76 5.69 -8.95
C LEU A 128 -7.35 5.02 -10.21
N PRO A 129 -8.67 5.11 -10.51
CA PRO A 129 -9.27 4.36 -11.62
C PRO A 129 -8.75 4.78 -12.99
N SER A 130 -8.32 6.03 -13.11
CA SER A 130 -7.88 6.64 -14.37
C SER A 130 -6.38 6.53 -14.60
N SER A 131 -5.65 5.97 -13.65
CA SER A 131 -4.20 6.01 -13.62
C SER A 131 -3.64 4.72 -14.20
N ASN A 132 -2.71 4.82 -15.14
CA ASN A 132 -1.91 3.68 -15.59
C ASN A 132 -0.62 3.66 -14.76
N ILE A 133 -0.77 3.63 -13.44
CA ILE A 133 0.37 3.62 -12.51
C ILE A 133 1.04 2.26 -12.64
N LYS A 134 2.07 2.21 -13.49
CA LYS A 134 2.96 1.06 -13.63
C LYS A 134 4.09 1.10 -12.60
N GLU A 135 4.28 2.25 -11.96
CA GLU A 135 5.31 2.42 -10.95
C GLU A 135 4.91 1.73 -9.65
N HIS A 136 5.61 0.61 -9.42
CA HIS A 136 5.54 -0.20 -8.23
C HIS A 136 5.77 0.62 -6.94
N ASP A 137 6.70 1.59 -6.98
CA ASP A 137 7.04 2.41 -5.81
C ASP A 137 5.87 3.26 -5.35
N ILE A 138 5.11 3.83 -6.29
CA ILE A 138 3.92 4.62 -5.98
C ILE A 138 2.89 3.72 -5.30
N LEU A 139 2.64 2.53 -5.84
CA LEU A 139 1.65 1.61 -5.31
C LEU A 139 1.98 1.14 -3.90
N THR A 140 3.24 0.78 -3.68
CA THR A 140 3.76 0.41 -2.35
C THR A 140 3.62 1.58 -1.38
N GLY A 141 3.91 2.80 -1.84
CA GLY A 141 3.72 4.03 -1.06
C GLY A 141 2.27 4.27 -0.65
N ILE A 142 1.32 4.16 -1.59
CA ILE A 142 -0.12 4.28 -1.29
C ILE A 142 -0.54 3.25 -0.26
N HIS A 143 -0.14 1.99 -0.46
CA HIS A 143 -0.54 0.92 0.43
C HIS A 143 -0.01 1.15 1.84
N SER A 144 1.29 1.44 1.97
CA SER A 144 1.95 1.77 3.24
C SER A 144 1.32 2.98 3.93
N PHE A 145 0.87 3.98 3.16
CA PHE A 145 0.12 5.11 3.70
C PHE A 145 -1.30 4.70 4.14
N SER A 146 -2.00 3.90 3.32
CA SER A 146 -3.39 3.48 3.58
C SER A 146 -3.51 2.62 4.83
N THR A 147 -2.50 1.81 5.15
CA THR A 147 -2.46 1.03 6.39
C THR A 147 -2.23 1.90 7.61
N ARG A 148 -1.48 3.00 7.49
CA ARG A 148 -1.28 3.98 8.57
C ARG A 148 -2.48 4.91 8.77
N ALA A 149 -3.18 5.26 7.69
CA ALA A 149 -4.30 6.21 7.68
C ALA A 149 -5.68 5.56 7.87
N LEU A 150 -5.73 4.36 8.48
CA LEU A 150 -6.98 3.64 8.74
C LEU A 150 -7.93 4.40 9.67
N ASP A 151 -7.38 5.26 10.53
CA ASP A 151 -8.12 6.12 11.46
C ASP A 151 -8.87 7.26 10.75
N ILE A 152 -8.34 7.76 9.62
CA ILE A 152 -8.95 8.85 8.86
C ILE A 152 -9.96 8.32 7.84
N GLU A 153 -9.57 7.33 7.03
CA GLU A 153 -10.40 6.86 5.91
C GLU A 153 -10.26 5.33 5.73
N PRO A 154 -11.04 4.52 6.47
CA PRO A 154 -10.98 3.06 6.40
C PRO A 154 -11.24 2.50 4.98
N GLN A 155 -12.00 3.23 4.16
CA GLN A 155 -12.31 2.82 2.79
C GLN A 155 -11.10 2.93 1.86
N LEU A 156 -10.09 3.73 2.21
CA LEU A 156 -8.92 3.94 1.37
C LEU A 156 -8.17 2.62 1.16
N LEU A 157 -7.85 1.90 2.24
CA LEU A 157 -7.13 0.63 2.14
C LEU A 157 -7.89 -0.36 1.27
N ARG A 158 -9.21 -0.48 1.47
CA ARG A 158 -10.05 -1.38 0.67
C ARG A 158 -10.04 -1.02 -0.81
N LYS A 159 -10.22 0.26 -1.16
CA LYS A 159 -10.22 0.72 -2.56
C LYS A 159 -8.85 0.52 -3.22
N VAL A 160 -7.77 0.71 -2.47
CA VAL A 160 -6.39 0.47 -2.95
C VAL A 160 -6.16 -1.02 -3.19
N GLN A 161 -6.64 -1.88 -2.28
CA GLN A 161 -6.58 -3.33 -2.44
C GLN A 161 -7.41 -3.79 -3.66
N GLU A 162 -8.63 -3.29 -3.83
CA GLU A 162 -9.48 -3.57 -4.99
C GLU A 162 -8.81 -3.16 -6.31
N TYR A 163 -8.24 -1.95 -6.35
CA TYR A 163 -7.47 -1.48 -7.50
C TYR A 163 -6.25 -2.37 -7.78
N TRP A 164 -5.49 -2.76 -6.75
CA TRP A 164 -4.37 -3.69 -6.89
C TRP A 164 -4.81 -5.04 -7.44
N CYS A 165 -5.87 -5.63 -6.90
CA CYS A 165 -6.43 -6.87 -7.40
C CYS A 165 -6.78 -6.75 -8.89
N GLN A 166 -7.44 -5.67 -9.30
CA GLN A 166 -7.75 -5.41 -10.71
C GLN A 166 -6.46 -5.35 -11.55
N GLN A 167 -5.45 -4.61 -11.11
CA GLN A 167 -4.21 -4.47 -11.85
C GLN A 167 -3.41 -5.78 -11.95
N VAL A 168 -3.37 -6.58 -10.88
CA VAL A 168 -2.77 -7.93 -10.89
C VAL A 168 -3.43 -8.78 -11.97
N THR A 169 -4.76 -8.72 -12.10
CA THR A 169 -5.46 -9.52 -13.11
C THR A 169 -5.15 -9.11 -14.54
N THR A 170 -4.91 -7.82 -14.79
CA THR A 170 -4.58 -7.32 -16.13
C THR A 170 -3.08 -7.30 -16.42
N SER A 171 -2.24 -7.57 -15.42
CA SER A 171 -0.79 -7.48 -15.55
C SER A 171 -0.21 -8.64 -16.37
N THR A 172 0.74 -8.31 -17.25
CA THR A 172 1.60 -9.30 -17.91
C THR A 172 2.67 -9.87 -16.99
N ASP A 173 2.93 -9.21 -15.85
CA ASP A 173 3.97 -9.56 -14.90
C ASP A 173 3.42 -9.60 -13.47
N PRO A 174 2.79 -10.70 -13.06
CA PRO A 174 2.22 -10.86 -11.71
C PRO A 174 3.29 -10.97 -10.60
N VAL A 175 4.55 -11.29 -10.95
CA VAL A 175 5.66 -11.39 -9.98
C VAL A 175 6.03 -10.01 -9.45
N LEU A 176 5.94 -8.97 -10.29
CA LEU A 176 6.12 -7.58 -9.86
C LEU A 176 5.13 -7.20 -8.74
N TRP A 177 3.87 -7.59 -8.89
CA TRP A 177 2.83 -7.33 -7.90
C TRP A 177 3.01 -8.12 -6.60
N LEU A 178 3.46 -9.38 -6.70
CA LEU A 178 3.81 -10.16 -5.50
C LEU A 178 4.92 -9.47 -4.69
N ARG A 179 5.91 -8.87 -5.35
CA ARG A 179 6.96 -8.10 -4.69
C ARG A 179 6.39 -6.84 -4.03
N ALA A 180 5.45 -6.15 -4.68
CA ALA A 180 4.77 -4.98 -4.12
C ALA A 180 4.05 -5.33 -2.83
N ALA A 181 3.25 -6.39 -2.88
CA ALA A 181 2.50 -6.89 -1.73
C ALA A 181 3.41 -7.30 -0.57
N ARG A 182 4.60 -7.82 -0.86
CA ARG A 182 5.59 -8.15 0.16
C ARG A 182 6.23 -6.92 0.77
N SER A 183 6.66 -5.96 -0.05
CA SER A 183 7.23 -4.70 0.43
C SER A 183 6.24 -3.95 1.30
N ALA A 184 4.95 -4.04 0.97
CA ALA A 184 3.86 -3.46 1.73
C ALA A 184 3.41 -4.31 2.94
N GLN A 185 3.98 -5.52 3.11
CA GLN A 185 3.64 -6.49 4.16
C GLN A 185 2.15 -6.87 4.19
N ASP A 186 1.45 -6.77 3.05
CA ASP A 186 0.03 -7.12 2.95
C ASP A 186 -0.15 -8.59 2.60
N GLN A 187 -0.62 -9.38 3.57
CA GLN A 187 -0.85 -10.81 3.39
C GLN A 187 -1.98 -11.12 2.40
N TYR A 188 -3.02 -10.28 2.36
CA TYR A 188 -4.15 -10.44 1.44
C TYR A 188 -3.69 -10.27 -0.01
N LEU A 189 -2.97 -9.20 -0.30
CA LEU A 189 -2.45 -8.91 -1.65
C LEU A 189 -1.37 -9.92 -2.06
N GLN A 190 -0.57 -10.42 -1.12
CA GLN A 190 0.38 -11.51 -1.38
C GLN A 190 -0.35 -12.78 -1.79
N ALA A 191 -1.37 -13.20 -1.02
CA ALA A 191 -2.18 -14.36 -1.34
C ALA A 191 -2.86 -14.22 -2.71
N TYR A 192 -3.42 -13.04 -3.00
CA TYR A 192 -4.05 -12.76 -4.29
C TYR A 192 -3.06 -12.84 -5.46
N ALA A 193 -1.85 -12.27 -5.31
CA ALA A 193 -0.80 -12.34 -6.31
C ALA A 193 -0.34 -13.80 -6.55
N TYR A 194 -0.14 -14.60 -5.49
CA TYR A 194 0.19 -16.02 -5.63
C TYR A 194 -0.90 -16.78 -6.40
N TYR A 195 -2.17 -16.56 -6.04
CA TYR A 195 -3.29 -17.18 -6.73
C TYR A 195 -3.25 -16.86 -8.23
N TYR A 196 -3.00 -15.60 -8.60
CA TYR A 196 -2.98 -15.21 -10.00
C TYR A 196 -1.80 -15.79 -10.78
N ILE A 197 -0.60 -15.85 -10.16
CA ILE A 197 0.57 -16.54 -10.73
C ILE A 197 0.23 -18.00 -11.05
N LEU A 198 -0.44 -18.69 -10.13
CA LEU A 198 -0.84 -20.09 -10.34
C LEU A 198 -1.90 -20.24 -11.42
N LYS A 199 -2.89 -19.33 -11.47
CA LYS A 199 -3.97 -19.35 -12.46
C LYS A 199 -3.46 -19.19 -13.89
N LEU A 200 -2.43 -18.38 -14.11
CA LEU A 200 -1.85 -18.15 -15.43
C LEU A 200 -1.14 -19.40 -16.00
N LYS A 201 -0.91 -20.46 -15.19
CA LYS A 201 -0.25 -21.72 -15.60
C LYS A 201 1.08 -21.55 -16.34
N ASN A 202 1.72 -20.40 -16.19
CA ASN A 202 2.94 -20.10 -16.92
C ASN A 202 4.12 -20.76 -16.20
N LEU A 203 4.55 -21.93 -16.70
CA LEU A 203 5.68 -22.68 -16.15
C LEU A 203 6.97 -21.85 -16.13
N ALA A 204 7.12 -20.86 -17.02
CA ALA A 204 8.27 -19.96 -17.03
C ALA A 204 8.39 -19.16 -15.73
N LEU A 205 7.27 -18.88 -15.04
CA LEU A 205 7.28 -18.16 -13.77
C LEU A 205 7.95 -18.97 -12.65
N ARG A 206 8.00 -20.32 -12.73
CA ARG A 206 8.69 -21.14 -11.72
C ARG A 206 10.20 -20.93 -11.71
N SER A 207 10.74 -20.61 -12.88
CA SER A 207 12.17 -20.33 -13.08
C SER A 207 12.50 -18.83 -12.97
N ASP A 208 11.51 -17.98 -12.63
CA ASP A 208 11.74 -16.54 -12.51
C ASP A 208 12.76 -16.27 -11.38
N PRO A 209 13.90 -15.62 -11.67
CA PRO A 209 14.93 -15.35 -10.68
C PRO A 209 14.49 -14.36 -9.60
N ARG A 210 13.39 -13.61 -9.83
CA ARG A 210 12.86 -12.63 -8.88
C ARG A 210 12.04 -13.28 -7.76
N LEU A 211 11.67 -14.55 -7.90
CA LEU A 211 11.00 -15.31 -6.86
C LEU A 211 12.03 -15.92 -5.90
N SER A 212 11.85 -15.68 -4.61
CA SER A 212 12.65 -16.31 -3.57
C SER A 212 12.36 -17.82 -3.50
N THR A 213 13.25 -18.58 -2.83
CA THR A 213 13.04 -20.01 -2.57
C THR A 213 11.72 -20.26 -1.83
N ILE A 214 11.36 -19.39 -0.89
CA ILE A 214 10.10 -19.47 -0.13
C ILE A 214 8.90 -19.27 -1.07
N ASP A 215 8.99 -18.34 -2.02
CA ASP A 215 7.89 -18.08 -2.97
C ASP A 215 7.68 -19.27 -3.91
N LYS A 216 8.77 -19.87 -4.38
CA LYS A 216 8.74 -21.08 -5.22
C LYS A 216 8.08 -22.24 -4.48
N LEU A 217 8.43 -22.44 -3.20
CA LEU A 217 7.81 -23.45 -2.36
C LEU A 217 6.31 -23.18 -2.18
N ARG A 218 5.92 -21.94 -1.84
CA ARG A 218 4.51 -21.53 -1.70
C ARG A 218 3.71 -21.77 -2.99
N LEU A 219 4.28 -21.44 -4.13
CA LEU A 219 3.67 -21.71 -5.44
C LEU A 219 3.55 -23.21 -5.72
N GLN A 220 4.57 -24.00 -5.40
CA GLN A 220 4.52 -25.45 -5.59
C GLN A 220 3.42 -26.08 -4.71
N CYS A 221 3.36 -25.73 -3.42
CA CYS A 221 2.30 -26.18 -2.52
C CYS A 221 0.91 -25.72 -3.02
N GLY A 222 0.79 -24.45 -3.40
CA GLY A 222 -0.45 -23.90 -3.94
C GLY A 222 -0.91 -24.61 -5.22
N ALA A 223 0.00 -24.96 -6.12
CA ALA A 223 -0.31 -25.71 -7.34
C ALA A 223 -0.88 -27.11 -7.03
N VAL A 224 -0.29 -27.84 -6.08
CA VAL A 224 -0.79 -29.16 -5.64
C VAL A 224 -2.19 -29.03 -5.07
N ASN A 225 -2.43 -28.02 -4.23
CA ASN A 225 -3.75 -27.78 -3.65
C ASN A 225 -4.79 -27.46 -4.73
N LEU A 226 -4.47 -26.58 -5.69
CA LEU A 226 -5.37 -26.25 -6.80
C LEU A 226 -5.76 -27.47 -7.65
N LEU A 227 -4.81 -28.38 -7.90
CA LEU A 227 -5.09 -29.63 -8.62
C LEU A 227 -6.03 -30.55 -7.83
N ARG A 228 -5.89 -30.62 -6.51
CA ARG A 228 -6.81 -31.39 -5.65
C ARG A 228 -8.23 -30.84 -5.69
N PHE A 229 -8.38 -29.51 -5.64
CA PHE A 229 -9.70 -28.87 -5.76
C PHE A 229 -10.35 -29.12 -7.13
N GLN A 230 -9.57 -29.04 -8.21
CA GLN A 230 -10.07 -29.35 -9.55
C GLN A 230 -10.47 -30.82 -9.70
N GLY A 231 -9.70 -31.74 -9.11
CA GLY A 231 -9.99 -33.18 -9.13
C GLY A 231 -11.25 -33.55 -8.33
N GLN A 232 -11.47 -32.92 -7.17
CA GLN A 232 -12.66 -33.15 -6.35
C GLN A 232 -13.95 -32.62 -6.99
N SER A 233 -13.86 -31.52 -7.75
CA SER A 233 -15.01 -30.99 -8.50
C SER A 233 -15.50 -31.92 -9.62
N CYS A 234 -14.67 -32.86 -10.08
CA CYS A 234 -15.02 -33.81 -11.15
C CYS A 234 -15.68 -35.13 -10.67
N SER A 235 -15.96 -35.33 -9.38
CA SER A 235 -16.50 -36.61 -8.87
C SER A 235 -18.03 -36.74 -8.91
N CYS A 236 -18.77 -35.80 -9.50
CA CYS A 236 -20.24 -35.76 -9.46
C CYS A 236 -20.94 -35.98 -10.82
N THR A 237 -20.40 -36.77 -11.74
CA THR A 237 -21.11 -37.17 -12.97
C THR A 237 -20.77 -38.60 -13.38
N ASN A 238 -21.25 -39.56 -12.59
CA ASN A 238 -21.46 -40.92 -13.06
C ASN A 238 -22.65 -41.57 -12.35
N VAL A 239 -23.82 -40.90 -12.39
CA VAL A 239 -25.12 -41.58 -12.52
C VAL A 239 -26.07 -40.62 -13.24
N LEU A 240 -26.07 -40.65 -14.57
CA LEU A 240 -27.27 -40.78 -15.43
C LEU A 240 -26.85 -40.62 -16.89
N ASN A 241 -27.16 -41.66 -17.66
CA ASN A 241 -27.00 -41.78 -19.09
C ASN A 241 -27.56 -40.56 -19.84
N ASN A 242 -26.76 -40.07 -20.81
CA ASN A 242 -27.15 -39.46 -22.10
C ASN A 242 -26.35 -38.17 -22.42
N GLY A 243 -25.19 -38.35 -23.07
CA GLY A 243 -24.83 -37.59 -24.27
C GLY A 243 -24.63 -36.07 -24.22
N HIS A 244 -24.45 -35.41 -23.07
CA HIS A 244 -24.17 -33.97 -23.03
C HIS A 244 -22.83 -33.62 -22.37
N THR A 245 -22.00 -32.87 -23.09
CA THR A 245 -20.74 -32.30 -22.61
C THR A 245 -21.00 -31.30 -21.48
N CYS A 246 -20.46 -31.56 -20.30
CA CYS A 246 -20.57 -30.70 -19.13
C CYS A 246 -19.73 -29.42 -19.34
N GLY A 247 -20.38 -28.35 -19.80
CA GLY A 247 -19.82 -27.00 -19.92
C GLY A 247 -20.17 -26.12 -18.72
N ARG A 248 -19.93 -26.58 -17.48
CA ARG A 248 -20.09 -25.70 -16.31
C ARG A 248 -18.82 -24.90 -16.06
N THR A 249 -18.87 -23.62 -16.40
CA THR A 249 -18.00 -22.60 -15.79
C THR A 249 -18.39 -22.49 -14.31
N VAL A 250 -17.44 -22.75 -13.42
CA VAL A 250 -17.64 -22.60 -11.97
C VAL A 250 -17.84 -21.12 -11.65
N ASP A 251 -18.86 -20.84 -10.86
CA ASP A 251 -19.18 -19.49 -10.37
C ASP A 251 -18.05 -19.00 -9.44
N PRO A 252 -17.47 -17.80 -9.65
CA PRO A 252 -16.45 -17.22 -8.77
C PRO A 252 -16.84 -17.22 -7.27
N ASP A 253 -18.13 -17.11 -6.95
CA ASP A 253 -18.61 -17.08 -5.57
C ASP A 253 -18.52 -18.46 -4.89
N GLU A 254 -18.77 -19.55 -5.62
CA GLU A 254 -18.55 -20.92 -5.12
C GLU A 254 -17.05 -21.20 -4.88
N TRP A 255 -16.19 -20.57 -5.66
CA TRP A 255 -14.74 -20.71 -5.56
C TRP A 255 -14.18 -20.02 -4.31
N THR A 256 -14.78 -18.89 -3.92
CA THR A 256 -14.42 -18.12 -2.72
C THR A 256 -14.77 -18.91 -1.44
N ALA A 257 -15.90 -19.62 -1.46
CA ALA A 257 -16.28 -20.54 -0.38
C ALA A 257 -15.36 -21.77 -0.30
N ALA A 258 -14.99 -22.37 -1.43
CA ALA A 258 -14.11 -23.54 -1.48
C ALA A 258 -12.67 -23.24 -1.04
N THR A 259 -12.12 -22.09 -1.44
CA THR A 259 -10.80 -21.61 -0.99
C THR A 259 -10.79 -21.27 0.52
N SER A 260 -11.90 -20.77 1.06
CA SER A 260 -12.08 -20.59 2.51
C SER A 260 -12.00 -21.89 3.30
N VAL A 261 -12.54 -23.00 2.77
CA VAL A 261 -12.49 -24.33 3.42
C VAL A 261 -11.10 -24.95 3.28
N ALA A 262 -10.50 -24.86 2.10
CA ALA A 262 -9.15 -25.34 1.78
C ALA A 262 -8.05 -24.78 2.69
N LEU A 263 -8.12 -23.48 2.95
CA LEU A 263 -7.12 -22.77 3.74
C LEU A 263 -7.30 -23.02 5.25
N LYS A 264 -8.53 -23.36 5.68
CA LYS A 264 -8.87 -23.75 7.06
C LYS A 264 -8.19 -25.05 7.48
N ASP A 265 -8.02 -25.98 6.54
CA ASP A 265 -7.37 -27.27 6.77
C ASP A 265 -5.83 -27.17 6.78
N PHE A 266 -5.25 -26.15 6.11
CA PHE A 266 -3.79 -25.99 5.99
C PHE A 266 -3.17 -25.09 7.06
N TYR A 267 -3.91 -24.09 7.56
CA TYR A 267 -3.43 -23.16 8.60
C TYR A 267 -3.87 -23.52 10.02
N GLY A 268 -4.66 -24.60 10.18
CA GLY A 268 -5.28 -24.98 11.45
C GLY A 268 -6.40 -24.02 11.81
N SER A 269 -7.60 -24.56 12.11
CA SER A 269 -8.85 -23.97 12.66
C SER A 269 -9.24 -22.51 12.40
N TRP A 270 -8.61 -21.79 11.48
CA TRP A 270 -8.85 -20.38 11.26
C TRP A 270 -9.41 -20.26 9.85
N SER A 271 -10.68 -19.87 9.74
CA SER A 271 -11.23 -19.55 8.44
C SER A 271 -10.50 -18.34 7.87
N LEU A 272 -10.46 -18.20 6.54
CA LEU A 272 -10.02 -16.95 5.89
C LEU A 272 -10.71 -15.74 6.55
N TRP A 273 -11.98 -15.90 6.92
CA TRP A 273 -12.76 -14.93 7.70
C TRP A 273 -12.20 -14.62 9.10
N ASP A 274 -11.69 -15.61 9.85
CA ASP A 274 -11.07 -15.40 11.18
C ASP A 274 -9.71 -14.70 11.09
N MET A 275 -8.95 -14.93 10.01
CA MET A 275 -7.74 -14.16 9.71
C MET A 275 -8.09 -12.72 9.29
N PHE A 276 -9.18 -12.54 8.51
CA PHE A 276 -9.71 -11.23 8.12
C PHE A 276 -10.20 -10.40 9.33
N THR A 277 -10.91 -11.00 10.31
CA THR A 277 -11.37 -10.29 11.51
C THR A 277 -10.27 -10.06 12.54
N ARG A 278 -9.30 -10.96 12.69
CA ARG A 278 -8.21 -10.77 13.67
C ARG A 278 -7.11 -9.82 13.18
N SER A 279 -6.87 -9.71 11.87
CA SER A 279 -6.00 -8.67 11.31
C SER A 279 -6.61 -7.27 11.43
N ALA A 280 -7.95 -7.15 11.38
CA ALA A 280 -8.66 -5.92 11.72
C ALA A 280 -8.66 -5.59 13.24
N MET A 281 -8.21 -6.53 14.09
CA MET A 281 -8.19 -6.40 15.56
C MET A 281 -6.78 -6.45 16.21
N GLY A 282 -5.69 -6.48 15.43
CA GLY A 282 -4.34 -6.25 15.93
C GLY A 282 -3.80 -7.24 16.98
N LEU A 283 -3.93 -8.55 16.75
CA LEU A 283 -3.29 -9.57 17.60
C LEU A 283 -2.06 -10.19 16.91
N GLU A 284 -0.88 -10.05 17.54
CA GLU A 284 0.42 -10.60 17.11
C GLU A 284 0.46 -12.15 17.12
N LEU A 285 1.18 -12.74 16.16
CA LEU A 285 1.49 -14.17 16.10
C LEU A 285 2.93 -14.43 16.56
N ALA A 286 3.09 -15.36 17.49
CA ALA A 286 4.37 -15.83 17.98
C ALA A 286 5.01 -16.86 17.03
N ASP A 287 6.31 -16.62 16.78
CA ASP A 287 7.41 -17.54 16.45
C ASP A 287 7.34 -18.35 15.14
N GLU A 288 7.61 -17.67 14.01
CA GLU A 288 7.88 -18.25 12.69
C GLU A 288 9.14 -19.17 12.66
N SER A 289 10.04 -19.06 13.64
CA SER A 289 11.32 -19.80 13.67
C SER A 289 11.11 -21.32 13.84
N ALA A 290 10.13 -21.71 14.65
CA ALA A 290 9.85 -23.12 14.94
C ALA A 290 9.30 -23.87 13.71
N LEU A 291 8.54 -23.19 12.85
CA LEU A 291 7.93 -23.79 11.67
C LEU A 291 8.95 -24.05 10.56
N ILE A 292 9.89 -23.12 10.38
CA ILE A 292 10.98 -23.24 9.39
C ILE A 292 11.91 -24.40 9.76
N LYS A 293 12.23 -24.56 11.05
CA LYS A 293 13.08 -25.65 11.53
C LYS A 293 12.46 -27.03 11.27
N LYS A 294 11.17 -27.18 11.54
CA LYS A 294 10.45 -28.44 11.34
C LYS A 294 10.37 -28.85 9.87
N LEU A 295 10.14 -27.90 8.97
CA LEU A 295 10.12 -28.16 7.53
C LEU A 295 11.50 -28.55 6.97
N GLY A 296 12.59 -28.00 7.52
CA GLY A 296 13.95 -28.41 7.17
C GLY A 296 14.30 -29.83 7.62
N GLU A 297 13.81 -30.26 8.79
CA GLU A 297 14.05 -31.61 9.32
C GLU A 297 13.31 -32.70 8.53
N ASP A 298 12.12 -32.39 8.00
CA ASP A 298 11.33 -33.35 7.25
C ASP A 298 11.81 -33.52 5.80
N LEU A 299 12.39 -32.48 5.19
CA LEU A 299 13.02 -32.57 3.85
C LEU A 299 14.30 -33.43 3.86
N ASN A 300 15.09 -33.39 4.94
CA ASN A 300 16.30 -34.20 5.05
C ASN A 300 16.02 -35.70 5.27
N LYS A 301 14.82 -36.06 5.76
CA LYS A 301 14.42 -37.46 5.93
C LYS A 301 14.04 -38.13 4.61
N THR A 302 13.67 -37.35 3.59
CA THR A 302 13.29 -37.88 2.27
C THR A 302 14.48 -38.15 1.33
N GLU A 303 15.68 -37.68 1.66
CA GLU A 303 16.90 -37.93 0.86
C GLU A 303 17.74 -39.12 1.35
N SER A 304 17.30 -39.80 2.42
CA SER A 304 18.04 -40.92 3.06
C SER A 304 17.40 -42.30 2.86
N THR A 305 16.50 -42.44 1.88
CA THR A 305 15.95 -43.71 1.37
C THR A 305 16.14 -43.81 -0.12
#